data_AF-A0A651HN02-F1
#
_entry.id   AF-A0A651HN02-F1
#
_cell.length_a   1.000
_cell.length_b   1.000
_cell.length_c   1.000
_cell.angle_alpha   90.00
_cell.angle_beta   90.00
_cell.angle_gamma   90.00
#
_symmetry.space_group_name_H-M   'P 1'
#
loop_
_entity.id
_entity.type
_entity.pdbx_description
1 polymer ?
#
loop_
_entity_poly.entity_id
_entity_poly.type
_entity_poly.pdbx_seq_one_letter_code
_entity_poly.pdbx_strand_id
1 'polypeptide(L)'
;MGGHPEIGEPISFADGSTMLFGSLLIPSGPGPHPAFVAIEGSGGASYRLGWTEGYFPFWKDVSEFLVERGYAVLLFDKPGV
;
A
#
# COMPACT_ATOMS: atom_id res chain seq x y z
N MET A 1 -9.72 -9.30 -17.46
CA MET A 1 -10.35 -9.02 -16.16
C MET A 1 -9.50 -9.68 -15.08
N GLY A 2 -8.40 -9.04 -14.68
CA GLY A 2 -7.60 -9.52 -13.54
C GLY A 2 -7.88 -8.58 -12.39
N GLY A 3 -8.55 -9.05 -11.35
CA GLY A 3 -8.72 -8.27 -10.12
C GLY A 3 -7.36 -8.07 -9.48
N HIS A 4 -7.05 -6.85 -9.05
CA HIS A 4 -5.91 -6.64 -8.17
C HIS A 4 -6.16 -7.39 -6.85
N PRO A 5 -5.12 -7.97 -6.22
CA PRO A 5 -5.28 -8.58 -4.91
C PRO A 5 -5.82 -7.52 -3.92
N GLU A 6 -6.79 -7.92 -3.08
CA GLU A 6 -7.22 -7.09 -1.95
C GLU A 6 -6.12 -7.11 -0.88
N ILE A 7 -5.31 -6.05 -0.85
CA ILE A 7 -4.14 -5.91 0.02
C ILE A 7 -4.52 -5.35 1.40
N GLY A 8 -5.55 -4.52 1.45
CA GLY A 8 -6.04 -3.80 2.63
C GLY A 8 -7.27 -2.97 2.27
N GLU A 9 -7.67 -2.07 3.16
CA GLU A 9 -8.81 -1.19 2.89
C GLU A 9 -8.50 -0.29 1.69
N PRO A 10 -9.35 -0.29 0.64
CA PRO A 10 -9.13 0.58 -0.51
C PRO A 10 -9.33 2.03 -0.09
N ILE A 11 -8.35 2.87 -0.40
CA ILE A 11 -8.41 4.30 -0.12
C ILE A 11 -8.21 5.11 -1.39
N SER A 12 -8.80 6.30 -1.42
CA SER A 12 -8.52 7.31 -2.44
C SER A 12 -8.46 8.70 -1.82
N PHE A 13 -7.60 9.54 -2.35
CA PHE A 13 -7.46 10.92 -1.92
C PHE A 13 -6.99 11.81 -3.08
N ALA A 14 -7.38 13.08 -3.02
CA ALA A 14 -7.05 14.05 -4.06
C ALA A 14 -5.72 14.77 -3.76
N ASP A 15 -4.92 14.97 -4.80
CA ASP A 15 -3.79 15.88 -4.85
C ASP A 15 -3.94 16.81 -6.06
N GLY A 16 -4.46 18.01 -5.81
CA GLY A 16 -4.84 18.96 -6.86
C GLY A 16 -5.92 18.38 -7.79
N SER A 17 -5.59 18.22 -9.07
CA SER A 17 -6.48 17.61 -10.08
C SER A 17 -6.32 16.09 -10.19
N THR A 18 -5.41 15.48 -9.43
CA THR A 18 -5.10 14.06 -9.51
C THR A 18 -5.79 13.31 -8.38
N MET A 19 -6.46 12.21 -8.70
CA MET A 19 -6.95 11.26 -7.69
C MET A 19 -5.93 10.13 -7.55
N LEU A 20 -5.47 9.88 -6.33
CA LEU A 20 -4.55 8.80 -6.00
C LEU A 20 -5.33 7.65 -5.34
N PHE A 21 -4.90 6.43 -5.62
CA PHE A 21 -5.54 5.21 -5.14
C PHE A 21 -4.53 4.33 -4.43
N GLY A 22 -4.97 3.65 -3.37
CA GLY A 22 -4.07 2.89 -2.54
C GLY A 22 -4.75 1.84 -1.70
N SER A 23 -3.99 1.33 -0.73
CA SER A 23 -4.42 0.37 0.28
C SER A 23 -3.91 0.83 1.63
N LEU A 24 -4.82 0.89 2.60
CA LEU A 24 -4.52 1.12 3.99
C LEU A 24 -4.57 -0.22 4.73
N LEU A 25 -3.44 -0.63 5.30
CA LEU A 25 -3.38 -1.76 6.23
C LEU A 25 -3.43 -1.23 7.65
N ILE A 26 -4.39 -1.72 8.43
CA ILE A 26 -4.59 -1.34 9.83
C ILE A 26 -4.28 -2.57 10.69
N PRO A 27 -3.38 -2.45 11.68
CA PRO A 27 -3.07 -3.55 12.59
C PRO A 27 -4.29 -3.90 13.46
N SER A 28 -4.36 -5.14 13.93
CA SER A 28 -5.41 -5.56 14.85
C SER A 28 -5.27 -4.87 16.21
N GLY A 29 -6.40 -4.44 16.79
CA GLY A 29 -6.48 -3.88 18.14
C GLY A 29 -6.98 -2.43 18.16
N PRO A 30 -7.20 -1.86 19.35
CA PRO A 30 -7.62 -0.47 19.49
C PRO A 30 -6.47 0.48 19.12
N GLY A 31 -6.79 1.53 18.37
CA GLY A 31 -5.85 2.62 18.07
C GLY A 31 -5.73 3.66 19.20
N PRO A 32 -4.98 4.77 18.97
CA PRO A 32 -4.33 5.14 17.71
C PRO A 32 -3.06 4.31 17.42
N HIS A 33 -2.80 4.05 16.14
CA HIS A 33 -1.58 3.36 15.69
C HIS A 33 -0.57 4.36 15.12
N PRO A 34 0.74 4.20 15.38
CA PRO A 34 1.75 4.88 14.58
C PRO A 34 1.63 4.46 13.10
N ALA A 35 1.91 5.36 12.17
CA ALA A 35 1.68 5.13 10.75
C ALA A 35 2.96 5.30 9.91
N PHE A 36 3.11 4.44 8.91
CA PHE A 36 4.10 4.54 7.84
C PHE A 36 3.40 4.82 6.51
N VAL A 37 4.00 5.68 5.70
CA VAL A 37 3.57 5.94 4.32
C VAL A 37 4.65 5.43 3.37
N ALA A 38 4.29 4.46 2.54
CA ALA A 38 5.16 3.91 1.51
C ALA A 38 5.13 4.81 0.27
N ILE A 39 6.31 5.23 -0.19
CA ILE A 39 6.48 6.02 -1.41
C ILE A 39 7.40 5.26 -2.34
N GLU A 40 6.90 4.92 -3.52
CA GLU A 40 7.69 4.23 -4.52
C GLU A 40 8.65 5.15 -5.26
N GLY A 41 9.78 4.59 -5.70
CA GLY A 41 10.75 5.27 -6.53
C GLY A 41 10.23 5.55 -7.95
N SER A 42 11.10 6.12 -8.78
CA SER A 42 10.81 6.35 -10.21
C SER A 42 10.53 5.05 -10.96
N GLY A 43 9.73 5.11 -12.03
CA GLY A 43 9.41 3.97 -12.90
C GLY A 43 7.91 3.77 -13.08
N GLY A 44 7.51 2.67 -13.70
CA GLY A 44 6.08 2.30 -13.87
C GLY A 44 5.61 1.21 -12.89
N ALA A 45 6.40 0.93 -11.84
CA ALA A 45 6.05 -0.09 -10.87
C ALA A 45 4.94 0.40 -9.94
N SER A 46 4.09 -0.55 -9.54
CA SER A 46 3.08 -0.43 -8.49
C SER A 46 3.45 -1.34 -7.32
N TYR A 47 3.24 -0.89 -6.09
CA TYR A 47 3.42 -1.69 -4.88
C TYR A 47 2.61 -3.00 -4.92
N ARG A 48 1.49 -3.00 -5.66
CA ARG A 48 0.58 -4.14 -5.83
C ARG A 48 1.28 -5.34 -6.46
N LEU A 49 2.32 -5.10 -7.26
CA LEU A 49 3.11 -6.18 -7.87
C LEU A 49 3.75 -7.07 -6.80
N GLY A 50 4.06 -6.55 -5.61
CA GLY A 50 4.57 -7.34 -4.49
C GLY A 50 3.62 -8.42 -3.97
N TRP A 51 2.32 -8.35 -4.30
CA TRP A 51 1.31 -9.36 -3.98
C TRP A 51 1.00 -10.31 -5.16
N THR A 52 1.82 -10.29 -6.21
CA THR A 52 1.70 -11.21 -7.35
C THR A 52 2.84 -12.23 -7.35
N GLU A 53 2.56 -13.47 -7.77
CA GLU A 53 3.57 -14.51 -7.86
C GLU A 53 4.68 -14.10 -8.85
N GLY A 54 5.95 -14.27 -8.45
CA GLY A 54 7.11 -14.03 -9.30
C GLY A 54 7.66 -12.60 -9.31
N TYR A 55 7.10 -11.68 -8.51
CA TYR A 55 7.64 -10.34 -8.34
C TYR A 55 8.46 -10.20 -7.06
N PHE A 56 9.36 -9.20 -7.00
CA PHE A 56 10.12 -8.87 -5.80
C PHE A 56 9.19 -8.29 -4.71
N PRO A 57 8.90 -9.02 -3.61
CA PRO A 57 7.78 -8.71 -2.70
C PRO A 57 8.13 -7.65 -1.64
N PHE A 58 9.02 -6.72 -1.94
CA PHE A 58 9.57 -5.78 -0.94
C PHE A 58 8.49 -5.02 -0.15
N TRP A 59 7.54 -4.41 -0.86
CA TRP A 59 6.46 -3.66 -0.20
C TRP A 59 5.51 -4.56 0.58
N LYS A 60 5.31 -5.79 0.13
CA LYS A 60 4.54 -6.80 0.85
C LYS A 60 5.21 -7.12 2.17
N ASP A 61 6.45 -7.57 2.12
CA ASP A 61 7.16 -8.05 3.30
C ASP A 61 7.38 -6.94 4.33
N VAL A 62 7.69 -5.71 3.89
CA VAL A 62 7.83 -4.56 4.80
C VAL A 62 6.48 -4.19 5.43
N SER A 63 5.39 -4.20 4.67
CA SER A 63 4.07 -3.84 5.19
C SER A 63 3.57 -4.86 6.20
N GLU A 64 3.69 -6.16 5.88
CA GLU A 64 3.32 -7.25 6.79
C GLU A 64 4.13 -7.16 8.09
N PHE A 65 5.45 -6.97 7.99
CA PHE A 65 6.32 -6.80 9.16
C PHE A 65 5.88 -5.65 10.07
N LEU A 66 5.53 -4.50 9.49
CA LEU A 66 5.11 -3.31 10.23
C LEU A 66 3.72 -3.49 10.86
N VAL A 67 2.76 -4.03 10.11
CA VAL A 67 1.39 -4.30 10.59
C VAL A 67 1.38 -5.29 11.74
N GLU A 68 2.16 -6.37 11.65
CA GLU A 68 2.35 -7.33 12.75
C GLU A 68 2.89 -6.67 14.04
N ARG A 69 3.53 -5.50 13.93
CA ARG A 69 4.14 -4.76 15.04
C ARG A 69 3.30 -3.57 15.50
N GLY A 70 2.06 -3.47 15.05
CA GLY A 70 1.12 -2.44 15.49
C GLY A 70 1.25 -1.11 14.76
N TYR A 71 1.90 -1.09 13.59
CA TYR A 71 1.97 0.10 12.74
C TYR A 71 0.93 0.01 11.61
N ALA A 72 0.18 1.10 11.40
CA ALA A 72 -0.62 1.25 10.19
C ALA A 72 0.30 1.55 8.99
N VAL A 73 -0.06 1.05 7.81
CA VAL A 73 0.72 1.25 6.59
C VAL A 73 -0.19 1.74 5.48
N LEU A 74 0.14 2.91 4.93
CA LEU A 74 -0.48 3.44 3.71
C LEU A 74 0.44 3.19 2.52
N LEU A 75 -0.03 2.45 1.53
CA LEU A 75 0.58 2.34 0.21
C LEU A 75 -0.36 2.96 -0.83
N PHE A 76 0.19 3.67 -1.81
CA PHE A 76 -0.61 4.23 -2.90
C PHE A 76 0.18 4.23 -4.21
N ASP A 77 -0.54 4.13 -5.31
CA ASP A 77 0.01 4.24 -6.65
C ASP A 77 0.36 5.72 -6.91
N LYS A 78 1.62 5.98 -7.21
CA LYS A 78 2.09 7.32 -7.60
C LYS A 78 1.48 7.73 -8.95
N PRO A 79 1.40 9.03 -9.28
CA PRO A 79 0.83 9.48 -10.56
C PRO A 79 1.43 8.76 -11.78
N GLY A 80 0.54 8.32 -12.69
CA GLY A 80 0.91 7.66 -13.94
C GLY A 80 1.21 6.16 -13.82
N VAL A 81 0.88 5.53 -12.69
CA VAL A 81 0.87 4.08 -12.47
C VAL A 81 -0.57 3.57 -12.46
#